data_AF-A0A0G1SGN2-F1
#
_entry.id   AF-A0A0G1SGN2-F1
#
_cell.length_a   1.000
_cell.length_b   1.000
_cell.length_c   1.000
_cell.angle_alpha   90.00
_cell.angle_beta   90.00
_cell.angle_gamma   90.00
#
_symmetry.space_group_name_H-M   'P 1'
#
loop_
_entity.id
_entity.type
_entity.pdbx_description
1 polymer ?
#
loop_
_entity_poly.entity_id
_entity_poly.type
_entity_poly.pdbx_seq_one_letter_code
_entity_poly.pdbx_strand_id
1 'polypeptide(L)'
;MSLFRPSLESSPSATPAEAGAQRTSANLHEAIMDSVSSVRDSLPEQYRVHFETLRQEIIDFTKAHGISKDALSNPSLLREVTCKLSTSDLERLALLLERFEYLLKNGEPKKEDYTETLEYAEEFYHLREQYTSQFNLLKEAGILKEGVILGIDGNTYPIPTLEQIASRLFERRETLETKHDQGFTKLLLVPFGMSLDTLRKTLKQFLLKYKKDNPSFDLDTDDPVYAWSSYQGADIGDSPNLVYHPKSFDKDGHGGKTKTQILKEQIEGRWTPAFAGVAGGKGLGTPGWTVHLLQPSDPSNSHSLGFASIPREGQGTSQGDENPRPPFEAGKTPNEYLSILQNAQSDKDSPYHGETGMTPEDWITAFMIHLSETGKPLDDVWNPTNKESISYLTGAFFQSCIDVPCVSWRRGSRLADLYGSGPHARGENFGLLSSVVV
;
A
#
# COMPACT_ATOMS: atom_id res chain seq x y z
N MET A 1 -6.71 69.83 2.55
CA MET A 1 -7.82 70.49 1.82
C MET A 1 -7.37 70.76 0.39
N SER A 2 -8.26 70.46 -0.58
CA SER A 2 -8.24 70.80 -2.02
C SER A 2 -7.06 70.25 -2.86
N LEU A 3 -7.20 69.27 -3.77
CA LEU A 3 -8.04 69.19 -4.99
C LEU A 3 -7.94 70.44 -5.89
N PHE A 4 -7.20 70.38 -7.01
CA PHE A 4 -7.72 70.21 -8.38
C PHE A 4 -6.61 70.22 -9.47
N ARG A 5 -6.75 69.30 -10.44
CA ARG A 5 -6.06 69.11 -11.77
C ARG A 5 -6.53 70.18 -12.80
N PRO A 6 -6.15 70.23 -14.13
CA PRO A 6 -5.64 69.19 -15.08
C PRO A 6 -4.56 69.65 -16.13
N SER A 7 -3.88 68.78 -16.89
CA SER A 7 -4.16 68.37 -18.31
C SER A 7 -2.98 67.47 -18.78
N LEU A 8 -3.15 66.21 -19.22
CA LEU A 8 -3.53 65.60 -20.53
C LEU A 8 -2.45 65.61 -21.64
N GLU A 9 -2.35 64.45 -22.32
CA GLU A 9 -1.45 63.98 -23.41
C GLU A 9 -0.13 63.31 -22.95
N SER A 10 0.29 62.10 -23.38
CA SER A 10 -0.11 61.19 -24.48
C SER A 10 0.43 59.76 -24.20
N SER A 11 -0.27 58.73 -24.70
CA SER A 11 0.15 57.30 -24.79
C SER A 11 1.09 57.08 -26.01
N PRO A 12 1.66 55.88 -26.35
CA PRO A 12 1.44 54.52 -25.81
C PRO A 12 2.70 53.60 -25.69
N SER A 13 2.60 52.45 -25.03
CA SER A 13 2.96 51.16 -25.65
C SER A 13 2.44 50.00 -24.81
N ALA A 14 1.65 49.15 -25.46
CA ALA A 14 1.16 47.89 -24.95
C ALA A 14 2.17 46.80 -25.28
N THR A 15 2.56 46.02 -24.28
CA THR A 15 3.25 44.73 -24.46
C THR A 15 2.20 43.63 -24.22
N PRO A 16 2.01 42.65 -25.11
CA PRO A 16 0.96 41.65 -24.94
C PRO A 16 1.38 40.58 -23.95
N ALA A 17 0.50 40.29 -22.99
CA ALA A 17 0.63 39.22 -21.99
C ALA A 17 0.55 37.79 -22.60
N GLU A 18 0.39 37.65 -23.92
CA GLU A 18 0.19 36.36 -24.60
C GLU A 18 1.48 35.53 -24.78
N ALA A 19 2.66 36.15 -24.80
CA ALA A 19 3.92 35.44 -25.05
C ALA A 19 4.38 34.53 -23.89
N GLY A 20 3.92 34.79 -22.66
CA GLY A 20 4.26 33.98 -21.48
C GLY A 20 3.44 32.68 -21.38
N ALA A 21 2.17 32.72 -21.78
CA ALA A 21 1.24 31.59 -21.66
C ALA A 21 1.47 30.50 -22.73
N GLN A 22 1.92 30.87 -23.93
CA GLN A 22 2.21 29.91 -25.01
C GLN A 22 3.46 29.05 -24.73
N ARG A 23 4.45 29.56 -23.98
CA ARG A 23 5.65 28.81 -23.62
C ARG A 23 5.41 27.78 -22.51
N THR A 24 4.50 28.07 -21.57
CA THR A 24 4.20 27.15 -20.47
C THR A 24 3.40 25.94 -20.92
N SER A 25 2.44 26.09 -21.84
CA SER A 25 1.66 24.95 -22.36
C SER A 25 2.52 24.00 -23.22
N ALA A 26 3.50 24.53 -23.96
CA ALA A 26 4.43 23.73 -24.76
C ALA A 26 5.36 22.89 -23.89
N ASN A 27 5.91 23.47 -22.81
CA ASN A 27 6.76 22.74 -21.86
C ASN A 27 6.00 21.65 -21.08
N LEU A 28 4.74 21.93 -20.71
CA LEU A 28 3.85 20.98 -20.04
C LEU A 28 3.56 19.78 -20.95
N HIS A 29 3.25 20.03 -22.22
CA HIS A 29 3.01 18.99 -23.21
C HIS A 29 4.25 18.10 -23.42
N GLU A 30 5.43 18.70 -23.65
CA GLU A 30 6.67 17.93 -23.86
C GLU A 30 7.02 17.04 -22.66
N ALA A 31 6.83 17.55 -21.43
CA ALA A 31 7.10 16.84 -20.19
C ALA A 31 6.12 15.67 -19.94
N ILE A 32 4.84 15.82 -20.32
CA ILE A 32 3.84 14.76 -20.18
C ILE A 32 4.04 13.68 -21.25
N MET A 33 4.41 14.06 -22.47
CA MET A 33 4.17 13.22 -23.64
C MET A 33 5.25 12.19 -23.94
N ASP A 34 6.53 12.54 -24.17
CA ASP A 34 7.60 11.55 -24.46
C ASP A 34 9.06 12.10 -24.48
N SER A 35 9.33 13.43 -24.45
CA SER A 35 10.71 13.98 -24.38
C SER A 35 11.20 14.17 -22.94
N VAL A 36 11.19 13.08 -22.17
CA VAL A 36 11.12 13.11 -20.70
C VAL A 36 12.48 13.25 -20.01
N SER A 37 13.56 12.73 -20.59
CA SER A 37 14.84 12.60 -19.88
C SER A 37 15.42 13.97 -19.48
N SER A 38 15.47 14.93 -20.40
CA SER A 38 16.08 16.24 -20.09
C SER A 38 15.30 17.04 -19.06
N VAL A 39 13.97 16.95 -19.05
CA VAL A 39 13.11 17.69 -18.10
C VAL A 39 13.19 17.05 -16.72
N ARG A 40 13.02 15.74 -16.63
CA ARG A 40 13.19 15.00 -15.36
C ARG A 40 14.60 15.15 -14.80
N ASP A 41 15.62 15.01 -15.65
CA ASP A 41 17.02 15.04 -15.21
C ASP A 41 17.44 16.46 -14.76
N SER A 42 16.70 17.50 -15.17
CA SER A 42 16.86 18.87 -14.66
C SER A 42 16.32 19.07 -13.24
N LEU A 43 15.49 18.15 -12.73
CA LEU A 43 15.00 18.18 -11.35
C LEU A 43 16.02 17.55 -10.39
N PRO A 44 16.10 18.03 -9.14
CA PRO A 44 16.83 17.36 -8.07
C PRO A 44 16.44 15.88 -7.94
N GLU A 45 17.41 14.99 -7.71
CA GLU A 45 17.21 13.53 -7.67
C GLU A 45 16.05 13.12 -6.76
N GLN A 46 15.94 13.76 -5.59
CA GLN A 46 14.90 13.51 -4.59
C GLN A 46 13.47 13.78 -5.07
N TYR A 47 13.28 14.55 -6.15
CA TYR A 47 11.97 14.90 -6.70
C TYR A 47 11.67 14.22 -8.05
N ARG A 48 12.60 13.42 -8.58
CA ARG A 48 12.39 12.70 -9.85
C ARG A 48 11.30 11.64 -9.74
N VAL A 49 11.19 10.99 -8.58
CA VAL A 49 10.09 10.04 -8.32
C VAL A 49 8.74 10.77 -8.34
N HIS A 50 8.64 11.91 -7.65
CA HIS A 50 7.42 12.72 -7.60
C HIS A 50 7.02 13.24 -9.00
N PHE A 51 8.00 13.59 -9.83
CA PHE A 51 7.77 13.94 -11.24
C PHE A 51 7.12 12.79 -12.03
N GLU A 52 7.69 11.58 -11.97
CA GLU A 52 7.16 10.42 -12.70
C GLU A 52 5.77 10.04 -12.19
N THR A 53 5.54 10.17 -10.88
CA THR A 53 4.24 9.93 -10.25
C THR A 53 3.16 10.88 -10.78
N LEU A 54 3.36 12.20 -10.68
CA LEU A 54 2.37 13.17 -11.17
C LEU A 54 2.12 13.03 -12.68
N ARG A 55 3.18 12.74 -13.45
CA ARG A 55 3.07 12.49 -14.89
C ARG A 55 2.17 11.29 -15.16
N GLN A 56 2.41 10.17 -14.48
CA GLN A 56 1.63 8.96 -14.67
C GLN A 56 0.17 9.16 -14.24
N GLU A 57 -0.10 9.92 -13.18
CA GLU A 57 -1.47 10.25 -12.77
C GLU A 57 -2.23 11.05 -13.82
N ILE A 58 -1.59 12.01 -14.49
CA ILE A 58 -2.22 12.76 -15.59
C ILE A 58 -2.51 11.83 -16.78
N ILE A 59 -1.59 10.93 -17.10
CA ILE A 59 -1.77 9.94 -18.19
C ILE A 59 -2.92 8.98 -17.87
N ASP A 60 -2.99 8.46 -16.65
CA ASP A 60 -4.03 7.53 -16.23
C ASP A 60 -5.39 8.22 -16.15
N PHE A 61 -5.44 9.45 -15.62
CA PHE A 61 -6.66 10.27 -15.59
C PHE A 61 -7.20 10.49 -17.00
N THR A 62 -6.34 10.89 -17.94
CA THR A 62 -6.76 11.16 -19.32
C THR A 62 -7.23 9.89 -20.03
N LYS A 63 -6.53 8.77 -19.83
CA LYS A 63 -6.94 7.46 -20.36
C LYS A 63 -8.30 7.02 -19.82
N ALA A 64 -8.54 7.16 -18.51
CA ALA A 64 -9.80 6.78 -17.87
C ALA A 64 -11.00 7.58 -18.39
N HIS A 65 -10.79 8.84 -18.78
CA HIS A 65 -11.84 9.73 -19.26
C HIS A 65 -11.91 9.84 -20.80
N GLY A 66 -11.15 9.01 -21.53
CA GLY A 66 -11.09 9.06 -22.99
C GLY A 66 -10.57 10.39 -23.54
N ILE A 67 -9.80 11.13 -22.74
CA ILE A 67 -9.16 12.37 -23.13
C ILE A 67 -7.92 12.00 -23.95
N SER A 68 -7.89 12.42 -25.22
CA SER A 68 -6.70 12.20 -26.04
C SER A 68 -5.52 12.98 -25.47
N LYS A 69 -4.34 12.38 -25.57
CA LYS A 69 -3.09 13.02 -25.20
C LYS A 69 -2.89 14.40 -25.87
N ASP A 70 -3.31 14.55 -27.12
CA ASP A 70 -3.23 15.81 -27.87
C ASP A 70 -4.13 16.92 -27.30
N ALA A 71 -5.20 16.54 -26.58
CA ALA A 71 -6.08 17.51 -25.93
C ALA A 71 -5.37 18.27 -24.81
N LEU A 72 -4.40 17.64 -24.11
CA LEU A 72 -3.62 18.31 -23.06
C LEU A 72 -2.74 19.46 -23.59
N SER A 73 -2.34 19.40 -24.86
CA SER A 73 -1.58 20.46 -25.55
C SER A 73 -2.43 21.58 -26.13
N ASN A 74 -3.73 21.37 -26.29
CA ASN A 74 -4.59 22.28 -27.02
C ASN A 74 -5.70 22.81 -26.11
N PRO A 75 -5.62 24.07 -25.65
CA PRO A 75 -6.60 24.64 -24.73
C PRO A 75 -8.05 24.57 -25.22
N SER A 76 -8.31 24.66 -26.53
CA SER A 76 -9.67 24.56 -27.05
C SER A 76 -10.20 23.12 -27.04
N LEU A 77 -9.36 22.14 -27.39
CA LEU A 77 -9.70 20.72 -27.28
C LEU A 77 -9.83 20.29 -25.80
N LEU A 78 -8.93 20.76 -24.94
CA LEU A 78 -8.99 20.51 -23.50
C LEU A 78 -10.31 21.03 -22.93
N ARG A 79 -10.73 22.24 -23.32
CA ARG A 79 -12.01 22.81 -22.89
C ARG A 79 -13.19 21.99 -23.37
N GLU A 80 -13.16 21.51 -24.60
CA GLU A 80 -14.22 20.68 -25.17
C GLU A 80 -14.38 19.33 -24.45
N VAL A 81 -13.25 18.65 -24.17
CA VAL A 81 -13.29 17.35 -23.48
C VAL A 81 -13.61 17.49 -22.00
N THR A 82 -13.13 18.57 -21.36
CA THR A 82 -13.40 18.84 -19.94
C THR A 82 -14.85 19.24 -19.65
N CYS A 83 -15.58 19.80 -20.63
CA CYS A 83 -17.03 20.04 -20.50
C CYS A 83 -17.87 18.77 -20.25
N LYS A 84 -17.31 17.57 -20.50
CA LYS A 84 -17.97 16.29 -20.29
C LYS A 84 -17.61 15.65 -18.94
N LEU A 85 -16.66 16.22 -18.21
CA LEU A 85 -16.24 15.74 -16.90
C LEU A 85 -17.22 16.19 -15.81
N SER A 86 -17.30 15.40 -14.73
CA SER A 86 -17.99 15.85 -13.53
C SER A 86 -17.23 17.02 -12.88
N THR A 87 -17.89 17.79 -12.03
CA THR A 87 -17.21 18.87 -11.26
C THR A 87 -16.03 18.32 -10.45
N SER A 88 -16.16 17.13 -9.86
CA SER A 88 -15.08 16.50 -9.10
C SER A 88 -13.90 16.11 -9.96
N ASP A 89 -14.14 15.61 -11.18
CA ASP A 89 -13.08 15.22 -12.11
C ASP A 89 -12.38 16.44 -12.72
N LEU A 90 -13.12 17.54 -12.92
CA LEU A 90 -12.56 18.84 -13.31
C LEU A 90 -11.61 19.38 -12.24
N GLU A 91 -12.04 19.39 -10.97
CA GLU A 91 -11.22 19.82 -9.84
C GLU A 91 -9.96 18.96 -9.72
N ARG A 92 -10.11 17.63 -9.87
CA ARG A 92 -8.98 16.70 -9.85
C ARG A 92 -7.98 16.95 -10.98
N LEU A 93 -8.45 17.11 -12.22
CA LEU A 93 -7.59 17.39 -13.36
C LEU A 93 -6.88 18.74 -13.21
N ALA A 94 -7.59 19.77 -12.75
CA ALA A 94 -7.01 21.08 -12.51
C ALA A 94 -5.89 21.01 -11.46
N LEU A 95 -6.12 20.27 -10.37
CA LEU A 95 -5.13 20.07 -9.32
C LEU A 95 -3.90 19.34 -9.87
N LEU A 96 -4.07 18.22 -10.58
CA LEU A 96 -2.95 17.46 -11.16
C LEU A 96 -2.09 18.33 -12.09
N LEU A 97 -2.74 19.10 -12.99
CA LEU A 97 -2.03 19.97 -13.92
C LEU A 97 -1.32 21.11 -13.20
N GLU A 98 -1.93 21.69 -12.17
CA GLU A 98 -1.32 22.75 -11.36
C GLU A 98 -0.07 22.27 -10.62
N ARG A 99 -0.12 21.07 -10.01
CA ARG A 99 1.03 20.47 -9.31
C ARG A 99 2.17 20.18 -10.27
N PHE A 100 1.85 19.59 -11.42
CA PHE A 100 2.83 19.26 -12.43
C PHE A 100 3.48 20.52 -12.99
N GLU A 101 2.69 21.56 -13.28
CA GLU A 101 3.21 22.85 -13.74
C GLU A 101 4.08 23.52 -12.68
N TYR A 102 3.71 23.46 -11.40
CA TYR A 102 4.52 24.01 -10.32
C TYR A 102 5.87 23.30 -10.19
N LEU A 103 5.87 21.96 -10.20
CA LEU A 103 7.10 21.17 -10.12
C LEU A 103 8.07 21.53 -11.24
N LEU A 104 7.55 21.64 -12.47
CA LEU A 104 8.32 22.04 -13.64
C LEU A 104 8.91 23.46 -13.51
N LYS A 105 8.16 24.39 -12.91
CA LYS A 105 8.58 25.80 -12.77
C LYS A 105 9.58 26.02 -11.64
N ASN A 106 9.41 25.33 -10.51
CA ASN A 106 10.14 25.63 -9.28
C ASN A 106 11.25 24.63 -8.98
N GLY A 107 11.28 23.48 -9.66
CA GLY A 107 12.28 22.44 -9.41
C GLY A 107 12.05 21.67 -8.11
N GLU A 108 10.95 21.95 -7.42
CA GLU A 108 10.49 21.29 -6.20
C GLU A 108 8.96 21.14 -6.25
N PRO A 109 8.39 20.12 -5.58
CA PRO A 109 6.96 19.95 -5.45
C PRO A 109 6.31 21.21 -4.90
N LYS A 110 5.08 21.49 -5.35
CA LYS A 110 4.30 22.55 -4.73
C LYS A 110 4.17 22.22 -3.26
N LYS A 111 4.56 23.16 -2.39
CA LYS A 111 4.17 23.13 -0.98
C LYS A 111 2.66 23.29 -0.94
N GLU A 112 1.97 22.17 -1.08
CA GLU A 112 0.52 22.08 -1.02
C GLU A 112 0.08 22.16 0.44
N ASP A 113 -1.22 22.36 0.64
CA ASP A 113 -1.91 22.18 1.94
C ASP A 113 -1.79 20.74 2.51
N TYR A 114 -1.05 19.83 1.86
CA TYR A 114 -0.57 18.57 2.45
C TYR A 114 0.70 18.76 3.29
N THR A 115 1.18 20.00 3.47
CA THR A 115 2.30 20.27 4.38
C THR A 115 1.98 19.69 5.74
N GLU A 116 0.78 19.92 6.27
CA GLU A 116 0.33 19.34 7.55
C GLU A 116 0.22 17.81 7.49
N THR A 117 -0.32 17.24 6.41
CA THR A 117 -0.49 15.77 6.31
C THR A 117 0.83 15.03 6.17
N LEU A 118 1.77 15.59 5.41
CA LEU A 118 3.13 15.07 5.24
C LEU A 118 3.97 15.29 6.50
N GLU A 119 3.86 16.45 7.17
CA GLU A 119 4.51 16.70 8.45
C GLU A 119 4.02 15.72 9.51
N TYR A 120 2.70 15.53 9.63
CA TYR A 120 2.12 14.52 10.52
C TYR A 120 2.60 13.11 10.19
N ALA A 121 2.53 12.71 8.92
CA ALA A 121 2.94 11.36 8.51
C ALA A 121 4.45 11.12 8.73
N GLU A 122 5.28 12.16 8.58
CA GLU A 122 6.71 12.08 8.84
C GLU A 122 7.03 12.02 10.34
N GLU A 123 6.39 12.88 11.14
CA GLU A 123 6.58 12.95 12.60
C GLU A 123 6.16 11.65 13.29
N PHE A 124 4.99 11.11 12.94
CA PHE A 124 4.41 9.97 13.64
C PHE A 124 4.77 8.62 13.02
N TYR A 125 5.09 8.57 11.72
CA TYR A 125 5.31 7.30 11.00
C TYR A 125 6.62 7.25 10.21
N HIS A 126 7.43 8.31 10.15
CA HIS A 126 8.66 8.35 9.34
C HIS A 126 8.39 7.90 7.88
N LEU A 127 7.24 8.32 7.34
CA LEU A 127 6.64 7.71 6.17
C LEU A 127 7.56 7.73 4.95
N ARG A 128 8.35 8.79 4.75
CA ARG A 128 9.20 8.96 3.57
C ARG A 128 10.27 7.87 3.47
N GLU A 129 10.94 7.56 4.58
CA GLU A 129 11.98 6.55 4.61
C GLU A 129 11.39 5.16 4.29
N GLN A 130 10.29 4.81 4.98
CA GLN A 130 9.62 3.52 4.80
C GLN A 130 9.10 3.35 3.37
N TYR A 131 8.44 4.38 2.82
CA TYR A 131 7.92 4.38 1.46
C TYR A 131 9.05 4.20 0.42
N THR A 132 10.14 4.97 0.57
CA THR A 132 11.28 4.93 -0.37
C THR A 132 11.96 3.56 -0.35
N SER A 133 12.15 2.99 0.84
CA SER A 133 12.71 1.64 1.01
C SER A 133 11.86 0.59 0.32
N GLN A 134 10.53 0.59 0.56
CA GLN A 134 9.61 -0.37 -0.05
C GLN A 134 9.48 -0.19 -1.55
N PHE A 135 9.41 1.04 -2.06
CA PHE A 135 9.38 1.30 -3.50
C PHE A 135 10.60 0.69 -4.20
N ASN A 136 11.80 0.92 -3.65
CA ASN A 136 13.03 0.38 -4.21
C ASN A 136 13.05 -1.16 -4.16
N LEU A 137 12.67 -1.75 -3.03
CA LEU A 137 12.60 -3.20 -2.89
C LEU A 137 11.61 -3.83 -3.89
N LEU A 138 10.39 -3.29 -3.99
CA LEU A 138 9.35 -3.79 -4.89
C LEU A 138 9.76 -3.65 -6.37
N LYS A 139 10.49 -2.58 -6.71
CA LYS A 139 11.10 -2.40 -8.04
C LYS A 139 12.19 -3.43 -8.30
N GLU A 140 13.12 -3.62 -7.37
CA GLU A 140 14.22 -4.58 -7.51
C GLU A 140 13.75 -6.04 -7.54
N ALA A 141 12.68 -6.36 -6.82
CA ALA A 141 12.03 -7.68 -6.85
C ALA A 141 11.25 -7.91 -8.15
N GLY A 142 11.06 -6.89 -8.99
CA GLY A 142 10.31 -6.99 -10.25
C GLY A 142 8.79 -7.01 -10.07
N ILE A 143 8.28 -6.63 -8.88
CA ILE A 143 6.85 -6.43 -8.61
C ILE A 143 6.38 -5.16 -9.30
N LEU A 144 7.12 -4.07 -9.13
CA LEU A 144 6.87 -2.80 -9.82
C LEU A 144 7.60 -2.79 -11.16
N LYS A 145 6.83 -2.69 -12.24
CA LYS A 145 7.33 -2.42 -13.58
C LYS A 145 6.81 -1.07 -14.00
N GLU A 146 7.71 -0.11 -14.23
CA GLU A 146 7.32 1.27 -14.60
C GLU A 146 6.36 1.92 -13.58
N GLY A 147 6.50 1.60 -12.29
CA GLY A 147 5.67 2.15 -11.22
C GLY A 147 4.29 1.53 -11.06
N VAL A 148 3.96 0.47 -11.83
CA VAL A 148 2.67 -0.22 -11.77
C VAL A 148 2.82 -1.71 -11.44
N ILE A 149 1.76 -2.32 -10.93
CA ILE A 149 1.55 -3.78 -10.88
C ILE A 149 0.54 -4.21 -11.93
N LEU A 150 0.63 -5.47 -12.37
CA LEU A 150 -0.37 -6.10 -13.22
C LEU A 150 -1.36 -6.90 -12.37
N GLY A 151 -2.64 -6.55 -12.49
CA GLY A 151 -3.77 -7.18 -11.80
C GLY A 151 -4.16 -8.54 -12.38
N ILE A 152 -4.87 -9.34 -11.58
CA ILE A 152 -5.50 -10.59 -12.04
C ILE A 152 -6.56 -10.39 -13.14
N ASP A 153 -7.08 -9.17 -13.26
CA ASP A 153 -8.06 -8.74 -14.27
C ASP A 153 -7.40 -8.19 -15.55
N GLY A 154 -6.06 -8.21 -15.62
CA GLY A 154 -5.28 -7.67 -16.73
C GLY A 154 -5.11 -6.15 -16.71
N ASN A 155 -5.67 -5.46 -15.72
CA ASN A 155 -5.47 -4.02 -15.57
C ASN A 155 -4.13 -3.72 -14.89
N THR A 156 -3.58 -2.53 -15.15
CA THR A 156 -2.39 -2.02 -14.47
C THR A 156 -2.79 -1.08 -13.35
N TYR A 157 -2.17 -1.23 -12.18
CA TYR A 157 -2.45 -0.40 -11.01
C TYR A 157 -1.18 0.34 -10.55
N PRO A 158 -1.18 1.68 -10.54
CA PRO A 158 -0.03 2.45 -10.03
C PRO A 158 0.12 2.25 -8.53
N ILE A 159 1.38 2.28 -8.06
CA ILE A 159 1.67 2.29 -6.62
C ILE A 159 1.01 3.52 -5.96
N PRO A 160 0.45 3.38 -4.75
CA PRO A 160 -0.04 4.53 -3.98
C PRO A 160 1.08 5.56 -3.80
N THR A 161 0.76 6.85 -3.92
CA THR A 161 1.76 7.89 -3.70
C THR A 161 2.01 8.14 -2.22
N LEU A 162 3.15 8.75 -1.90
CA LEU A 162 3.47 9.18 -0.54
C LEU A 162 2.37 10.10 0.02
N GLU A 163 1.89 11.04 -0.79
CA GLU A 163 0.86 12.03 -0.43
C GLU A 163 -0.51 11.36 -0.23
N GLN A 164 -0.84 10.35 -1.04
CA GLN A 164 -2.07 9.56 -0.87
C GLN A 164 -2.07 8.83 0.48
N ILE A 165 -0.95 8.20 0.83
CA ILE A 165 -0.80 7.50 2.11
C ILE A 165 -0.82 8.49 3.28
N ALA A 166 -0.05 9.58 3.18
CA ALA A 166 0.00 10.63 4.20
C ALA A 166 -1.37 11.25 4.47
N SER A 167 -2.13 11.54 3.41
CA SER A 167 -3.49 12.08 3.53
C SER A 167 -4.40 11.11 4.28
N ARG A 168 -4.35 9.80 3.99
CA ARG A 168 -5.16 8.81 4.69
C ARG A 168 -4.77 8.66 6.16
N LEU A 169 -3.47 8.62 6.46
CA LEU A 169 -2.98 8.58 7.84
C LEU A 169 -3.47 9.80 8.62
N PHE A 170 -3.38 10.99 8.02
CA PHE A 170 -3.83 12.23 8.63
C PHE A 170 -5.35 12.27 8.81
N GLU A 171 -6.13 11.94 7.79
CA GLU A 171 -7.61 11.91 7.86
C GLU A 171 -8.12 10.94 8.93
N ARG A 172 -7.36 9.86 9.18
CA ARG A 172 -7.70 8.82 10.15
C ARG A 172 -6.98 8.97 11.49
N ARG A 173 -6.21 10.02 11.72
CA ARG A 173 -5.37 10.22 12.91
C ARG A 173 -6.09 9.96 14.23
N GLU A 174 -7.32 10.47 14.39
CA GLU A 174 -8.13 10.26 15.60
C GLU A 174 -8.50 8.78 15.80
N THR A 175 -8.73 8.03 14.73
CA THR A 175 -9.03 6.59 14.80
C THR A 175 -7.78 5.72 14.89
N LEU A 176 -6.61 6.25 14.52
CA LEU A 176 -5.33 5.55 14.52
C LEU A 176 -4.49 5.86 15.76
N GLU A 177 -4.83 6.90 16.54
CA GLU A 177 -4.07 7.33 17.73
C GLU A 177 -3.79 6.17 18.70
N THR A 178 -4.82 5.41 19.08
CA THR A 178 -4.66 4.23 19.94
C THR A 178 -3.77 3.16 19.30
N LYS A 179 -3.84 2.98 17.98
CA LYS A 179 -3.01 1.99 17.27
C LYS A 179 -1.57 2.43 17.11
N HIS A 180 -1.36 3.72 16.92
CA HIS A 180 -0.04 4.34 16.94
C HIS A 180 0.62 4.14 18.32
N ASP A 181 -0.07 4.44 19.41
CA ASP A 181 0.38 4.19 20.81
C ASP A 181 0.73 2.70 21.04
N GLN A 182 -0.09 1.80 20.51
CA GLN A 182 0.16 0.35 20.57
C GLN A 182 1.29 -0.12 19.63
N GLY A 183 1.96 0.79 18.92
CA GLY A 183 3.16 0.53 18.12
C GLY A 183 2.89 0.17 16.64
N PHE A 184 1.67 0.32 16.13
CA PHE A 184 1.38 0.10 14.70
C PHE A 184 1.86 1.29 13.85
N THR A 185 3.17 1.37 13.65
CA THR A 185 3.85 2.51 12.98
C THR A 185 4.57 2.11 11.69
N LYS A 186 4.73 0.81 11.41
CA LYS A 186 5.49 0.33 10.26
C LYS A 186 4.59 0.09 9.05
N LEU A 187 4.84 0.83 7.97
CA LEU A 187 4.12 0.76 6.71
C LEU A 187 4.30 -0.61 6.05
N LEU A 188 3.27 -1.08 5.35
CA LEU A 188 3.35 -2.20 4.41
C LEU A 188 2.50 -1.91 3.17
N LEU A 189 3.16 -1.79 2.01
CA LEU A 189 2.54 -1.60 0.70
C LEU A 189 2.35 -2.93 -0.02
N VAL A 190 1.12 -3.44 -0.01
CA VAL A 190 0.82 -4.79 -0.51
C VAL A 190 0.27 -4.72 -1.93
N PRO A 191 0.87 -5.42 -2.91
CA PRO A 191 0.41 -5.47 -4.30
C PRO A 191 -0.79 -6.43 -4.46
N PHE A 192 -1.88 -6.20 -3.72
CA PHE A 192 -3.02 -7.09 -3.59
C PHE A 192 -3.62 -7.56 -4.93
N GLY A 193 -3.70 -6.67 -5.92
CA GLY A 193 -4.26 -6.98 -7.23
C GLY A 193 -3.43 -7.98 -8.04
N MET A 194 -2.15 -8.14 -7.72
CA MET A 194 -1.28 -9.11 -8.37
C MET A 194 -1.71 -10.55 -8.02
N SER A 195 -1.62 -11.47 -8.99
CA SER A 195 -1.90 -12.89 -8.74
C SER A 195 -0.96 -13.47 -7.68
N LEU A 196 -1.47 -14.30 -6.78
CA LEU A 196 -0.69 -14.96 -5.75
C LEU A 196 0.40 -15.89 -6.34
N ASP A 197 0.13 -16.52 -7.48
CA ASP A 197 1.12 -17.32 -8.21
C ASP A 197 2.32 -16.50 -8.69
N THR A 198 2.08 -15.29 -9.20
CA THR A 198 3.15 -14.36 -9.58
C THR A 198 3.92 -13.91 -8.34
N LEU A 199 3.23 -13.51 -7.27
CA LEU A 199 3.89 -13.03 -6.04
C LEU A 199 4.75 -14.12 -5.39
N ARG A 200 4.29 -15.39 -5.38
CA ARG A 200 5.08 -16.56 -4.94
C ARG A 200 6.32 -16.80 -5.79
N LYS A 201 6.20 -16.69 -7.12
CA LYS A 201 7.35 -16.79 -8.03
C LYS A 201 8.36 -15.67 -7.76
N THR A 202 7.87 -14.45 -7.50
CA THR A 202 8.70 -13.31 -7.14
C THR A 202 9.43 -13.55 -5.81
N LEU A 203 8.75 -14.06 -4.77
CA LEU A 203 9.39 -14.44 -3.51
C LEU A 203 10.51 -15.46 -3.72
N LYS A 204 10.27 -16.49 -4.55
CA LYS A 204 11.29 -17.49 -4.91
C LYS A 204 12.50 -16.84 -5.57
N GLN A 205 12.29 -15.95 -6.53
CA GLN A 205 13.37 -15.22 -7.20
C GLN A 205 14.12 -14.28 -6.26
N PHE A 206 13.40 -13.58 -5.40
CA PHE A 206 13.95 -12.71 -4.37
C PHE A 206 14.86 -13.48 -3.42
N LEU A 207 14.42 -14.62 -2.88
CA LEU A 207 15.23 -15.46 -1.99
C LEU A 207 16.50 -15.97 -2.67
N LEU A 208 16.41 -16.42 -3.93
CA LEU A 208 17.57 -16.88 -4.70
C LEU A 208 18.57 -15.75 -4.95
N LYS A 209 18.10 -14.55 -5.30
CA LYS A 209 18.93 -13.35 -5.42
C LYS A 209 19.58 -13.00 -4.08
N TYR A 210 18.79 -12.96 -3.01
CA TYR A 210 19.25 -12.65 -1.66
C TYR A 210 20.36 -13.61 -1.20
N LYS A 211 20.20 -14.93 -1.42
CA LYS A 211 21.22 -15.96 -1.13
C LYS A 211 22.50 -15.76 -1.95
N LYS A 212 22.37 -15.35 -3.22
CA LYS A 212 23.53 -15.06 -4.08
C LYS A 212 24.33 -13.87 -3.53
N ASP A 213 23.63 -12.82 -3.11
CA ASP A 213 24.24 -11.60 -2.58
C ASP A 213 24.71 -11.77 -1.12
N ASN A 214 24.13 -12.74 -0.39
CA ASN A 214 24.44 -13.09 0.99
C ASN A 214 24.74 -14.60 1.12
N PRO A 215 25.95 -15.07 0.75
CA PRO A 215 26.26 -16.51 0.69
C PRO A 215 26.08 -17.26 2.02
N SER A 216 26.14 -16.57 3.16
CA SER A 216 25.94 -17.14 4.50
C SER A 216 24.47 -17.37 4.88
N PHE A 217 23.51 -16.82 4.13
CA PHE A 217 22.08 -17.03 4.40
C PHE A 217 21.72 -18.51 4.14
N ASP A 218 21.13 -19.19 5.10
CA ASP A 218 20.87 -20.64 4.98
C ASP A 218 19.57 -20.90 4.21
N LEU A 219 19.67 -21.13 2.90
CA LEU A 219 18.54 -21.30 1.97
C LEU A 219 18.72 -22.58 1.15
N ASP A 220 17.64 -23.35 1.01
CA ASP A 220 17.54 -24.40 0.00
C ASP A 220 17.38 -23.76 -1.38
N THR A 221 18.41 -23.86 -2.21
CA THR A 221 18.40 -23.25 -3.56
C THR A 221 17.58 -24.04 -4.57
N ASP A 222 17.30 -25.32 -4.29
CA ASP A 222 16.51 -26.17 -5.20
C ASP A 222 15.01 -25.88 -4.98
N ASP A 223 14.59 -25.78 -3.71
CA ASP A 223 13.21 -25.44 -3.35
C ASP A 223 13.09 -24.38 -2.23
N PRO A 224 13.36 -23.09 -2.54
CA PRO A 224 13.38 -22.01 -1.54
C PRO A 224 11.99 -21.61 -1.02
N VAL A 225 10.92 -22.03 -1.70
CA VAL A 225 9.53 -21.71 -1.36
C VAL A 225 8.68 -22.95 -1.57
N TYR A 226 8.33 -23.62 -0.48
CA TYR A 226 7.30 -24.64 -0.51
C TYR A 226 5.94 -23.96 -0.44
N ALA A 227 5.03 -24.33 -1.35
CA ALA A 227 3.64 -23.97 -1.20
C ALA A 227 2.75 -25.15 -1.53
N TRP A 228 1.78 -25.40 -0.65
CA TRP A 228 0.78 -26.41 -0.84
C TRP A 228 0.01 -26.21 -2.16
N SER A 229 -0.35 -27.31 -2.83
CA SER A 229 -0.97 -27.29 -4.16
C SER A 229 -2.25 -26.43 -4.23
N SER A 230 -2.98 -26.29 -3.12
CA SER A 230 -4.20 -25.48 -3.05
C SER A 230 -3.96 -23.98 -3.28
N TYR A 231 -2.72 -23.49 -3.18
CA TYR A 231 -2.35 -22.12 -3.51
C TYR A 231 -2.27 -21.87 -5.02
N GLN A 232 -2.11 -22.91 -5.85
CA GLN A 232 -1.96 -22.75 -7.28
C GLN A 232 -3.25 -22.23 -7.91
N GLY A 233 -3.17 -21.06 -8.56
CA GLY A 233 -4.32 -20.39 -9.17
C GLY A 233 -5.46 -20.09 -8.19
N ALA A 234 -5.18 -20.02 -6.88
CA ALA A 234 -6.23 -19.98 -5.87
C ALA A 234 -7.07 -18.69 -5.88
N ASP A 235 -6.49 -17.58 -6.35
CA ASP A 235 -7.07 -16.25 -6.36
C ASP A 235 -7.56 -15.80 -7.75
N ILE A 236 -7.52 -16.68 -8.75
CA ILE A 236 -7.88 -16.40 -10.15
C ILE A 236 -8.97 -17.36 -10.68
N GLY A 237 -9.52 -17.01 -11.84
CA GLY A 237 -10.54 -17.80 -12.54
C GLY A 237 -11.98 -17.51 -12.07
N ASP A 238 -12.93 -18.24 -12.65
CA ASP A 238 -14.37 -18.02 -12.41
C ASP A 238 -14.85 -18.58 -11.06
N SER A 239 -14.06 -19.45 -10.44
CA SER A 239 -14.36 -20.08 -9.14
C SER A 239 -13.09 -20.19 -8.31
N PRO A 240 -12.54 -19.05 -7.85
CA PRO A 240 -11.30 -19.04 -7.07
C PRO A 240 -11.51 -19.81 -5.77
N ASN A 241 -10.48 -20.54 -5.35
CA ASN A 241 -10.50 -21.32 -4.12
C ASN A 241 -10.24 -20.46 -2.88
N LEU A 242 -9.54 -19.34 -3.04
CA LEU A 242 -9.19 -18.43 -1.96
C LEU A 242 -10.18 -17.26 -1.93
N VAL A 243 -10.76 -17.04 -0.76
CA VAL A 243 -11.59 -15.87 -0.46
C VAL A 243 -10.94 -15.04 0.63
N TYR A 244 -11.22 -13.75 0.64
CA TYR A 244 -10.60 -12.74 1.48
C TYR A 244 -11.62 -12.13 2.43
N HIS A 245 -11.16 -11.73 3.61
CA HIS A 245 -11.93 -11.17 4.71
C HIS A 245 -13.18 -12.01 5.07
N PRO A 246 -13.01 -13.33 5.35
CA PRO A 246 -14.13 -14.17 5.76
C PRO A 246 -14.70 -13.74 7.12
N LYS A 247 -16.01 -13.94 7.28
CA LYS A 247 -16.75 -13.82 8.54
C LYS A 247 -16.83 -15.17 9.29
N SER A 248 -16.65 -16.28 8.61
CA SER A 248 -16.44 -17.58 9.25
C SER A 248 -15.62 -18.47 8.33
N PHE A 249 -15.04 -19.54 8.87
CA PHE A 249 -14.32 -20.56 8.10
C PHE A 249 -15.22 -21.76 7.77
N ASP A 250 -16.49 -21.47 7.44
CA ASP A 250 -17.44 -22.47 6.99
C ASP A 250 -17.39 -22.59 5.47
N LYS A 251 -17.64 -23.78 4.93
CA LYS A 251 -17.68 -23.98 3.47
C LYS A 251 -18.70 -23.07 2.78
N ASP A 252 -19.89 -22.98 3.37
CA ASP A 252 -20.99 -22.13 2.90
C ASP A 252 -21.23 -21.02 3.92
N GLY A 253 -21.58 -19.82 3.46
CA GLY A 253 -21.88 -18.70 4.37
C GLY A 253 -20.65 -18.04 5.02
N HIS A 254 -19.42 -18.37 4.58
CA HIS A 254 -18.19 -17.74 5.06
C HIS A 254 -18.17 -16.20 4.94
N GLY A 255 -18.96 -15.60 4.05
CA GLY A 255 -19.11 -14.14 3.93
C GLY A 255 -17.87 -13.38 3.40
N GLY A 256 -16.82 -14.10 3.01
CA GLY A 256 -15.64 -13.57 2.35
C GLY A 256 -15.88 -13.23 0.88
N LYS A 257 -14.99 -12.43 0.29
CA LYS A 257 -15.06 -11.96 -1.10
C LYS A 257 -13.92 -12.50 -1.94
N THR A 258 -14.14 -12.64 -3.24
CA THR A 258 -13.05 -12.95 -4.17
C THR A 258 -12.18 -11.72 -4.43
N LYS A 259 -10.93 -11.93 -4.88
CA LYS A 259 -10.04 -10.83 -5.27
C LYS A 259 -10.68 -9.94 -6.34
N THR A 260 -11.32 -10.53 -7.36
CA THR A 260 -12.04 -9.79 -8.40
C THR A 260 -13.16 -8.91 -7.84
N GLN A 261 -13.93 -9.39 -6.86
CA GLN A 261 -14.96 -8.59 -6.19
C GLN A 261 -14.35 -7.40 -5.44
N ILE A 262 -13.26 -7.64 -4.72
CA ILE A 262 -12.55 -6.58 -3.98
C ILE A 262 -11.98 -5.53 -4.94
N LEU A 263 -11.30 -5.95 -6.02
CA LEU A 263 -10.74 -5.02 -7.01
C LEU A 263 -11.83 -4.16 -7.65
N LYS A 264 -12.97 -4.76 -7.99
CA LYS A 264 -14.13 -4.01 -8.51
C LYS A 264 -14.62 -2.97 -7.52
N GLU A 265 -14.77 -3.33 -6.25
CA GLU A 265 -15.19 -2.39 -5.21
C GLU A 265 -14.16 -1.28 -4.98
N GLN A 266 -12.86 -1.58 -5.08
CA GLN A 266 -11.79 -0.58 -4.96
C GLN A 266 -11.86 0.45 -6.09
N ILE A 267 -12.06 -0.01 -7.33
CA ILE A 267 -12.22 0.87 -8.51
C ILE A 267 -13.44 1.78 -8.35
N GLU A 268 -14.54 1.25 -7.82
CA GLU A 268 -15.77 2.00 -7.59
C GLU A 268 -15.70 2.93 -6.35
N GLY A 269 -14.58 2.93 -5.62
CA GLY A 269 -14.43 3.69 -4.37
C GLY A 269 -15.34 3.19 -3.24
N ARG A 270 -15.89 1.98 -3.38
CA ARG A 270 -16.81 1.34 -2.42
C ARG A 270 -16.11 0.36 -1.50
N TRP A 271 -14.87 0.00 -1.80
CA TRP A 271 -14.11 -0.89 -0.96
C TRP A 271 -13.74 -0.18 0.33
N THR A 272 -14.44 -0.54 1.37
CA THR A 272 -13.91 -0.53 2.71
C THR A 272 -13.47 -1.97 3.01
N PRO A 273 -12.27 -2.19 3.59
CA PRO A 273 -12.05 -3.41 4.36
C PRO A 273 -13.25 -3.59 5.30
N ALA A 274 -13.54 -4.80 5.76
CA ALA A 274 -14.70 -5.09 6.62
C ALA A 274 -14.80 -4.22 7.90
N PHE A 275 -13.83 -3.33 8.13
CA PHE A 275 -13.69 -2.36 9.21
C PHE A 275 -13.37 -0.99 8.63
N ALA A 276 -14.41 -0.27 8.17
CA ALA A 276 -14.43 1.17 8.20
C ALA A 276 -15.88 1.62 8.01
N GLY A 277 -16.49 2.15 9.08
CA GLY A 277 -17.70 2.98 8.98
C GLY A 277 -17.43 4.33 8.32
N VAL A 278 -16.41 4.43 7.48
CA VAL A 278 -16.01 5.62 6.75
C VAL A 278 -16.12 5.25 5.29
N ALA A 279 -17.16 5.75 4.63
CA ALA A 279 -17.26 5.71 3.18
C ALA A 279 -15.96 6.30 2.60
N GLY A 280 -15.35 5.62 1.64
CA GLY A 280 -14.11 6.04 1.01
C GLY A 280 -14.13 7.55 0.77
N GLY A 281 -13.21 8.26 1.41
CA GLY A 281 -13.02 9.69 1.22
C GLY A 281 -13.00 10.00 -0.27
N LYS A 282 -13.62 11.12 -0.65
CA LYS A 282 -13.76 11.56 -2.03
C LYS A 282 -12.45 11.34 -2.82
N GLY A 283 -12.45 10.36 -3.74
CA GLY A 283 -11.57 10.36 -4.91
C GLY A 283 -10.14 9.82 -4.80
N LEU A 284 -9.72 9.17 -3.71
CA LEU A 284 -8.32 8.68 -3.53
C LEU A 284 -8.25 7.19 -3.17
N GLY A 285 -9.01 6.35 -3.88
CA GLY A 285 -8.81 4.90 -3.81
C GLY A 285 -7.39 4.52 -4.27
N THR A 286 -6.87 3.39 -3.80
CA THR A 286 -5.61 2.80 -4.27
C THR A 286 -5.90 1.44 -4.89
N PRO A 287 -6.65 1.37 -6.02
CA PRO A 287 -7.06 0.09 -6.58
C PRO A 287 -5.86 -0.79 -6.86
N GLY A 288 -5.99 -2.08 -6.60
CA GLY A 288 -4.90 -3.04 -6.74
C GLY A 288 -3.92 -3.06 -5.57
N TRP A 289 -4.02 -2.13 -4.62
CA TRP A 289 -3.12 -2.04 -3.48
C TRP A 289 -3.88 -1.99 -2.16
N THR A 290 -3.30 -2.59 -1.13
CA THR A 290 -3.70 -2.36 0.26
C THR A 290 -2.53 -1.78 1.03
N VAL A 291 -2.83 -0.86 1.94
CA VAL A 291 -1.84 -0.15 2.75
C VAL A 291 -2.11 -0.53 4.19
N HIS A 292 -1.10 -1.04 4.88
CA HIS A 292 -1.22 -1.52 6.25
C HIS A 292 -0.19 -0.85 7.15
N LEU A 293 -0.53 -0.79 8.44
CA LEU A 293 0.40 -0.55 9.52
C LEU A 293 0.57 -1.86 10.32
N LEU A 294 1.83 -2.21 10.58
CA LEU A 294 2.24 -3.32 11.42
C LEU A 294 3.11 -2.79 12.57
N GLN A 295 3.31 -3.62 13.60
CA GLN A 295 4.29 -3.33 14.63
C GLN A 295 5.71 -3.63 14.12
N PRO A 296 6.69 -2.75 14.35
CA PRO A 296 8.10 -3.05 14.04
C PRO A 296 8.65 -4.12 15.01
N SER A 297 9.82 -4.70 14.74
CA SER A 297 10.37 -5.80 15.57
C SER A 297 10.52 -5.44 17.05
N ASP A 298 10.85 -4.20 17.37
CA ASP A 298 10.69 -3.59 18.69
C ASP A 298 9.59 -2.53 18.63
N PRO A 299 8.36 -2.83 19.08
CA PRO A 299 7.24 -1.90 19.01
C PRO A 299 7.43 -0.60 19.82
N SER A 300 8.36 -0.58 20.77
CA SER A 300 8.69 0.62 21.56
C SER A 300 9.60 1.59 20.82
N ASN A 301 10.13 1.19 19.66
CA ASN A 301 11.01 1.99 18.82
C ASN A 301 10.47 2.04 17.38
N SER A 302 9.91 3.19 16.98
CA SER A 302 9.39 3.41 15.62
C SER A 302 10.43 3.24 14.50
N HIS A 303 11.72 3.37 14.82
CA HIS A 303 12.81 3.16 13.87
C HIS A 303 13.32 1.71 13.84
N SER A 304 12.70 0.80 14.60
CA SER A 304 13.11 -0.60 14.58
C SER A 304 12.91 -1.22 13.19
N LEU A 305 13.98 -1.83 12.71
CA LEU A 305 13.98 -2.64 11.49
C LEU A 305 13.13 -3.90 11.70
N GLY A 306 12.58 -4.44 10.61
CA GLY A 306 11.74 -5.63 10.62
C GLY A 306 10.38 -5.42 11.27
N PHE A 307 9.61 -6.51 11.34
CA PHE A 307 8.28 -6.57 11.94
C PHE A 307 8.30 -7.40 13.23
N ALA A 308 7.37 -7.14 14.13
CA ALA A 308 7.17 -7.95 15.31
C ALA A 308 6.76 -9.38 14.92
N SER A 309 7.39 -10.37 15.55
CA SER A 309 7.01 -11.77 15.39
C SER A 309 5.88 -12.16 16.34
N ILE A 310 5.27 -13.32 16.11
CA ILE A 310 4.23 -13.87 16.99
C ILE A 310 4.88 -14.55 18.22
N PRO A 311 4.69 -14.01 19.44
CA PRO A 311 5.22 -14.62 20.65
C PRO A 311 4.56 -15.97 20.96
N ARG A 312 5.29 -16.84 21.66
CA ARG A 312 4.71 -18.06 22.26
C ARG A 312 3.70 -17.71 23.35
N GLU A 313 2.85 -18.67 23.67
CA GLU A 313 1.92 -18.57 24.81
C GLU A 313 2.69 -18.18 26.10
N GLY A 314 2.22 -17.12 26.76
CA GLY A 314 2.80 -16.54 27.97
C GLY A 314 4.11 -15.75 27.79
N GLN A 315 4.55 -15.50 26.56
CA GLN A 315 5.78 -14.74 26.28
C GLN A 315 5.53 -13.33 25.70
N GLY A 316 4.27 -12.96 25.50
CA GLY A 316 3.87 -11.66 25.00
C GLY A 316 4.16 -10.53 25.98
N THR A 317 4.40 -9.33 25.44
CA THR A 317 4.53 -8.10 26.21
C THR A 317 3.59 -7.06 25.63
N SER A 318 2.67 -6.56 26.45
CA SER A 318 1.70 -5.54 26.03
C SER A 318 2.39 -4.26 25.57
N GLN A 319 1.78 -3.58 24.60
CA GLN A 319 2.25 -2.32 24.03
C GLN A 319 1.18 -1.23 24.16
N GLY A 320 1.59 0.03 24.23
CA GLY A 320 0.71 1.18 24.43
C GLY A 320 0.53 1.54 25.91
N ASP A 321 0.49 2.83 26.18
CA ASP A 321 0.43 3.39 27.53
C ASP A 321 -1.02 3.56 28.01
N GLU A 322 -1.92 4.06 27.14
CA GLU A 322 -3.30 4.40 27.53
C GLU A 322 -4.25 3.20 27.44
N ASN A 323 -4.18 2.46 26.33
CA ASN A 323 -4.95 1.23 26.14
C ASN A 323 -3.98 0.07 25.81
N PRO A 324 -3.34 -0.53 26.83
CA PRO A 324 -2.34 -1.56 26.62
C PRO A 324 -2.89 -2.76 25.84
N ARG A 325 -2.25 -3.04 24.71
CA ARG A 325 -2.59 -4.14 23.81
C ARG A 325 -1.67 -5.32 24.04
N PRO A 326 -2.15 -6.41 24.67
CA PRO A 326 -1.41 -7.66 24.67
C PRO A 326 -1.25 -8.17 23.22
N PRO A 327 -0.10 -8.76 22.86
CA PRO A 327 0.07 -9.31 21.54
C PRO A 327 -0.79 -10.56 21.36
N PHE A 328 -1.12 -10.88 20.11
CA PHE A 328 -1.61 -12.21 19.78
C PHE A 328 -0.49 -13.23 20.00
N GLU A 329 -0.60 -13.99 21.09
CA GLU A 329 0.29 -15.12 21.36
C GLU A 329 -0.18 -16.37 20.64
N ALA A 330 0.72 -17.32 20.42
CA ALA A 330 0.41 -18.63 19.89
C ALA A 330 -0.48 -19.48 20.82
N GLY A 331 -1.04 -20.57 20.28
CA GLY A 331 -1.76 -21.56 21.06
C GLY A 331 -3.28 -21.50 20.95
N LYS A 332 -3.85 -20.69 20.04
CA LYS A 332 -5.29 -20.71 19.71
C LYS A 332 -5.56 -21.27 18.32
N THR A 333 -6.81 -21.61 18.06
CA THR A 333 -7.30 -22.03 16.75
C THR A 333 -7.56 -20.80 15.85
N PRO A 334 -7.59 -20.97 14.52
CA PRO A 334 -7.99 -19.90 13.61
C PRO A 334 -9.37 -19.31 13.95
N ASN A 335 -10.35 -20.16 14.29
CA ASN A 335 -11.69 -19.70 14.70
C ASN A 335 -11.64 -18.78 15.93
N GLU A 336 -10.82 -19.11 16.93
CA GLU A 336 -10.67 -18.26 18.12
C GLU A 336 -10.04 -16.91 17.78
N TYR A 337 -8.98 -16.88 16.95
CA TYR A 337 -8.37 -15.63 16.50
C TYR A 337 -9.34 -14.77 15.69
N LEU A 338 -10.07 -15.38 14.74
CA LEU A 338 -11.08 -14.67 13.96
C LEU A 338 -12.18 -14.10 14.87
N SER A 339 -12.61 -14.87 15.87
CA SER A 339 -13.64 -14.42 16.83
C SER A 339 -13.17 -13.24 17.68
N ILE A 340 -11.91 -13.23 18.12
CA ILE A 340 -11.32 -12.09 18.84
C ILE A 340 -11.35 -10.85 17.94
N LEU A 341 -10.84 -10.97 16.71
CA LEU A 341 -10.81 -9.87 15.75
C LEU A 341 -12.21 -9.35 15.42
N GLN A 342 -13.23 -10.21 15.36
CA GLN A 342 -14.61 -9.81 15.06
C GLN A 342 -15.31 -9.14 16.24
N ASN A 343 -15.17 -9.70 17.45
CA ASN A 343 -15.75 -9.13 18.66
C ASN A 343 -15.19 -7.73 18.92
N ALA A 344 -13.90 -7.53 18.63
CA ALA A 344 -13.24 -6.24 18.74
C ALA A 344 -13.81 -5.15 17.82
N GLN A 345 -14.58 -5.49 16.78
CA GLN A 345 -15.09 -4.51 15.81
C GLN A 345 -16.31 -3.76 16.32
N SER A 346 -17.15 -4.46 17.09
CA SER A 346 -18.29 -3.86 17.76
C SER A 346 -17.91 -3.16 19.07
N ASP A 347 -16.70 -3.39 19.57
CA ASP A 347 -16.22 -2.91 20.86
C ASP A 347 -15.05 -1.94 20.67
N LYS A 348 -15.32 -0.63 20.75
CA LYS A 348 -14.30 0.42 20.61
C LYS A 348 -13.26 0.42 21.73
N ASP A 349 -13.60 -0.15 22.88
CA ASP A 349 -12.70 -0.23 24.02
C ASP A 349 -11.78 -1.46 23.92
N SER A 350 -12.06 -2.37 22.99
CA SER A 350 -11.23 -3.54 22.74
C SER A 350 -9.81 -3.13 22.35
N PRO A 351 -8.76 -3.71 22.95
CA PRO A 351 -7.39 -3.43 22.55
C PRO A 351 -7.12 -3.84 21.10
N TYR A 352 -7.96 -4.68 20.48
CA TYR A 352 -7.83 -5.13 19.09
C TYR A 352 -8.74 -4.40 18.11
N HIS A 353 -9.46 -3.36 18.54
CA HIS A 353 -10.39 -2.62 17.68
C HIS A 353 -9.68 -2.06 16.43
N GLY A 354 -10.20 -2.31 15.23
CA GLY A 354 -9.59 -1.86 13.97
C GLY A 354 -8.43 -2.71 13.45
N GLU A 355 -8.07 -3.80 14.13
CA GLU A 355 -7.11 -4.78 13.60
C GLU A 355 -7.78 -5.80 12.67
N THR A 356 -7.01 -6.33 11.73
CA THR A 356 -7.41 -7.35 10.76
C THR A 356 -6.39 -8.48 10.71
N GLY A 357 -6.83 -9.68 10.35
CA GLY A 357 -5.93 -10.78 10.02
C GLY A 357 -5.23 -10.53 8.69
N MET A 358 -3.96 -10.92 8.60
CA MET A 358 -3.18 -10.83 7.36
C MET A 358 -3.65 -11.84 6.30
N THR A 359 -3.34 -11.52 5.04
CA THR A 359 -3.49 -12.35 3.84
C THR A 359 -2.14 -12.93 3.41
N PRO A 360 -2.10 -13.91 2.48
CA PRO A 360 -0.85 -14.41 1.90
C PRO A 360 0.02 -13.31 1.27
N GLU A 361 -0.59 -12.35 0.60
CA GLU A 361 0.08 -11.21 -0.04
C GLU A 361 0.74 -10.30 0.99
N ASP A 362 0.05 -10.05 2.11
CA ASP A 362 0.56 -9.25 3.22
C ASP A 362 1.83 -9.91 3.79
N TRP A 363 1.78 -11.23 4.06
CA TRP A 363 2.91 -11.94 4.64
C TRP A 363 4.09 -12.04 3.69
N ILE A 364 3.86 -12.35 2.40
CA ILE A 364 4.95 -12.43 1.42
C ILE A 364 5.67 -11.07 1.34
N THR A 365 4.92 -9.98 1.30
CA THR A 365 5.49 -8.62 1.24
C THR A 365 6.24 -8.27 2.52
N ALA A 366 5.64 -8.54 3.69
CA ALA A 366 6.27 -8.31 4.98
C ALA A 366 7.55 -9.15 5.15
N PHE A 367 7.55 -10.40 4.69
CA PHE A 367 8.72 -11.27 4.73
C PHE A 367 9.89 -10.70 3.91
N MET A 368 9.63 -10.25 2.67
CA MET A 368 10.68 -9.68 1.82
C MET A 368 11.29 -8.41 2.43
N ILE A 369 10.45 -7.53 2.98
CA ILE A 369 10.88 -6.31 3.68
C ILE A 369 11.67 -6.68 4.93
N HIS A 370 11.15 -7.56 5.78
CA HIS A 370 11.80 -8.01 7.00
C HIS A 370 13.20 -8.54 6.71
N LEU A 371 13.32 -9.48 5.75
CA LEU A 371 14.60 -10.09 5.42
C LEU A 371 15.60 -9.08 4.86
N SER A 372 15.13 -8.12 4.05
CA SER A 372 15.98 -7.07 3.49
C SER A 372 16.52 -6.12 4.57
N GLU A 373 15.69 -5.81 5.58
CA GLU A 373 16.06 -4.89 6.65
C GLU A 373 16.91 -5.55 7.75
N THR A 374 16.55 -6.77 8.19
CA THR A 374 17.14 -7.39 9.38
C THR A 374 18.19 -8.46 9.06
N GLY A 375 18.19 -8.95 7.82
CA GLY A 375 18.98 -10.12 7.40
C GLY A 375 18.52 -11.44 8.02
N LYS A 376 17.34 -11.47 8.66
CA LYS A 376 16.75 -12.65 9.28
C LYS A 376 15.39 -12.95 8.66
N PRO A 377 14.96 -14.22 8.60
CA PRO A 377 13.63 -14.55 8.11
C PRO A 377 12.55 -14.13 9.13
N LEU A 378 11.39 -13.69 8.64
CA LEU A 378 10.19 -13.46 9.45
C LEU A 378 9.52 -14.80 9.79
N ASP A 379 8.96 -14.89 11.01
CA ASP A 379 8.25 -16.06 11.54
C ASP A 379 9.10 -17.34 11.51
N ASP A 380 10.32 -17.24 12.04
CA ASP A 380 11.25 -18.36 12.18
C ASP A 380 10.88 -19.22 13.39
N VAL A 381 9.85 -20.05 13.20
CA VAL A 381 9.23 -20.86 14.26
C VAL A 381 10.22 -21.73 15.04
N TRP A 382 11.34 -22.12 14.45
CA TRP A 382 12.35 -22.97 15.09
C TRP A 382 13.66 -22.23 15.35
N ASN A 383 13.60 -20.91 15.53
CA ASN A 383 14.77 -20.12 15.89
C ASN A 383 15.38 -20.60 17.23
N PRO A 384 16.68 -20.33 17.47
CA PRO A 384 17.36 -20.76 18.69
C PRO A 384 16.79 -20.17 19.99
N THR A 385 16.08 -19.04 19.91
CA THR A 385 15.46 -18.39 21.07
C THR A 385 14.10 -19.00 21.43
N ASN A 386 13.52 -19.81 20.54
CA ASN A 386 12.19 -20.39 20.61
C ASN A 386 11.08 -19.37 20.93
N LYS A 387 11.17 -18.17 20.33
CA LYS A 387 10.27 -17.04 20.61
C LYS A 387 9.26 -16.73 19.50
N GLU A 388 9.42 -17.29 18.31
CA GLU A 388 8.60 -16.98 17.14
C GLU A 388 7.68 -18.13 16.77
N SER A 389 6.57 -17.84 16.09
CA SER A 389 5.51 -18.80 15.80
C SER A 389 5.07 -18.76 14.34
N ILE A 390 4.38 -19.82 13.90
CA ILE A 390 3.71 -19.88 12.60
C ILE A 390 2.53 -18.92 12.61
N SER A 391 2.32 -18.18 11.51
CA SER A 391 1.18 -17.28 11.38
C SER A 391 0.01 -17.96 10.67
N TYR A 392 -1.16 -17.97 11.32
CA TYR A 392 -2.45 -18.09 10.64
C TYR A 392 -2.76 -16.78 9.92
N LEU A 393 -3.18 -16.89 8.67
CA LEU A 393 -3.57 -15.76 7.84
C LEU A 393 -5.10 -15.69 7.78
N THR A 394 -5.70 -15.29 8.91
CA THR A 394 -7.17 -15.24 9.07
C THR A 394 -7.87 -14.21 8.17
N GLY A 395 -7.10 -13.36 7.48
CA GLY A 395 -7.60 -12.49 6.42
C GLY A 395 -7.99 -13.23 5.15
N ALA A 396 -7.70 -14.54 5.03
CA ALA A 396 -8.09 -15.35 3.88
C ALA A 396 -8.49 -16.78 4.27
N PHE A 397 -9.17 -17.48 3.35
CA PHE A 397 -9.72 -18.82 3.58
C PHE A 397 -9.81 -19.63 2.28
N PHE A 398 -9.36 -20.88 2.32
CA PHE A 398 -9.52 -21.82 1.21
C PHE A 398 -10.85 -22.56 1.34
N GLN A 399 -11.85 -22.14 0.57
CA GLN A 399 -13.24 -22.60 0.74
C GLN A 399 -13.45 -24.08 0.36
N SER A 400 -12.70 -24.61 -0.62
CA SER A 400 -12.93 -25.98 -1.10
C SER A 400 -12.42 -27.05 -0.13
N CYS A 401 -11.34 -26.76 0.60
CA CYS A 401 -10.72 -27.66 1.57
C CYS A 401 -10.98 -27.29 3.02
N ILE A 402 -11.63 -26.15 3.27
CA ILE A 402 -11.96 -25.64 4.61
C ILE A 402 -10.66 -25.46 5.43
N ASP A 403 -9.70 -24.75 4.86
CA ASP A 403 -8.42 -24.48 5.50
C ASP A 403 -8.11 -22.98 5.56
N VAL A 404 -7.47 -22.58 6.64
CA VAL A 404 -6.91 -21.25 6.83
C VAL A 404 -5.45 -21.27 6.35
N PRO A 405 -5.03 -20.30 5.51
CA PRO A 405 -3.64 -20.24 5.06
C PRO A 405 -2.69 -20.04 6.26
N CYS A 406 -1.56 -20.74 6.23
CA CYS A 406 -0.54 -20.75 7.25
C CYS A 406 0.82 -20.48 6.62
N VAL A 407 1.66 -19.71 7.31
CA VAL A 407 2.97 -19.31 6.80
C VAL A 407 4.03 -19.29 7.89
N SER A 408 5.26 -19.64 7.52
CA SER A 408 6.43 -19.54 8.39
C SER A 408 7.73 -19.66 7.59
N TRP A 409 8.84 -19.35 8.23
CA TRP A 409 10.14 -19.84 7.79
C TRP A 409 10.46 -21.20 8.43
N ARG A 410 10.68 -22.23 7.61
CA ARG A 410 11.07 -23.56 8.09
C ARG A 410 12.59 -23.70 8.11
N ARG A 411 13.21 -23.33 9.22
CA ARG A 411 14.67 -23.44 9.42
C ARG A 411 15.26 -24.81 9.07
N GLY A 412 14.61 -25.91 9.46
CA GLY A 412 15.10 -27.26 9.16
C GLY A 412 15.11 -27.61 7.67
N SER A 413 14.21 -27.01 6.89
CA SER A 413 14.11 -27.16 5.43
C SER A 413 14.70 -25.98 4.67
N ARG A 414 15.13 -24.92 5.37
CA ARG A 414 15.75 -23.70 4.82
C ARG A 414 14.91 -23.04 3.73
N LEU A 415 13.60 -22.94 3.95
CA LEU A 415 12.65 -22.42 2.96
C LEU A 415 11.51 -21.62 3.60
N ALA A 416 10.87 -20.77 2.80
CA ALA A 416 9.59 -20.18 3.14
C ALA A 416 8.47 -21.20 2.88
N ASP A 417 7.60 -21.42 3.86
CA ASP A 417 6.59 -22.47 3.83
C ASP A 417 5.18 -21.87 3.87
N LEU A 418 4.38 -22.17 2.84
CA LEU A 418 2.99 -21.76 2.70
C LEU A 418 2.08 -22.99 2.63
N TYR A 419 1.21 -23.19 3.62
CA TYR A 419 0.33 -24.37 3.69
C TYR A 419 -1.06 -24.01 4.26
N GLY A 420 -1.92 -25.00 4.42
CA GLY A 420 -3.26 -24.84 5.01
C GLY A 420 -3.40 -25.60 6.31
N SER A 421 -4.23 -25.08 7.21
CA SER A 421 -4.60 -25.76 8.45
C SER A 421 -6.09 -25.59 8.72
N GLY A 422 -6.74 -26.64 9.20
CA GLY A 422 -8.17 -26.61 9.47
C GLY A 422 -8.53 -25.55 10.52
N PRO A 423 -9.75 -25.00 10.51
CA PRO A 423 -10.14 -23.89 11.37
C PRO A 423 -10.24 -24.26 12.87
N HIS A 424 -10.22 -25.55 13.18
CA HIS A 424 -10.17 -26.10 14.54
C HIS A 424 -8.79 -26.63 14.92
N ALA A 425 -7.80 -26.54 14.02
CA ALA A 425 -6.45 -26.99 14.31
C ALA A 425 -5.83 -26.08 15.37
N ARG A 426 -5.43 -26.69 16.49
CA ARG A 426 -4.69 -26.02 17.55
C ARG A 426 -3.26 -26.51 17.51
N GLY A 427 -2.32 -25.58 17.47
CA GLY A 427 -0.90 -25.88 17.62
C GLY A 427 -0.27 -24.90 18.60
N GLU A 428 0.57 -25.41 19.51
CA GLU A 428 1.28 -24.61 20.52
C GLU A 428 2.15 -23.51 19.89
N ASN A 429 2.57 -23.75 18.64
CA ASN A 429 3.47 -22.89 17.88
C ASN A 429 2.77 -22.10 16.77
N PHE A 430 1.44 -22.01 16.79
CA PHE A 430 0.65 -21.28 15.79
C PHE A 430 -0.05 -20.10 16.45
N GLY A 431 0.07 -18.92 15.86
CA GLY A 431 -0.65 -17.73 16.28
C GLY A 431 -1.12 -16.87 15.12
N LEU A 432 -1.27 -15.57 15.37
CA LEU A 432 -1.83 -14.62 14.40
C LEU A 432 -0.94 -13.38 14.35
N LEU A 433 -0.49 -13.01 13.15
CA LEU A 433 -0.12 -11.63 12.86
C LEU A 433 -1.35 -10.85 12.40
N SER A 434 -1.56 -9.68 13.02
CA SER A 434 -2.60 -8.74 12.66
C SER A 434 -2.00 -7.44 12.14
N SER A 435 -2.82 -6.69 11.41
CA SER A 435 -2.44 -5.40 10.84
C SER A 435 -3.61 -4.42 10.88
N VAL A 436 -3.31 -3.12 10.79
CA VAL A 436 -4.30 -2.05 10.68
C VAL A 436 -4.29 -1.54 9.25
N VAL A 437 -5.40 -1.68 8.52
CA VAL A 437 -5.51 -1.19 7.13
C VAL A 437 -5.75 0.32 7.13
N VAL A 438 -5.10 1.07 6.23
CA VAL A 438 -5.09 2.55 6.14
C VAL A 438 -5.87 3.11 4.94
#